data_AF-A0AAW9IID1-F1
#
_entry.id   AF-A0AAW9IID1-F1
#
_cell.length_a   1.000
_cell.length_b   1.000
_cell.length_c   1.000
_cell.angle_alpha   90.00
_cell.angle_beta   90.00
_cell.angle_gamma   90.00
#
_symmetry.space_group_name_H-M   'P 1'
#
loop_
_entity.id
_entity.type
_entity.pdbx_description
1 polymer ?
#
loop_
_entity_poly.entity_id
_entity_poly.type
_entity_poly.pdbx_seq_one_letter_code
_entity_poly.pdbx_strand_id
1 'polypeptide(L)'
;NILKGLLNNILNPYEELPIDFYLSFEQTYGLIDGDSASVAEVICILSALSKRPIKQNIAVTGSINQLGEVQAIGGVNEKIEGFFRVCNFLDRVNNKGVLIPSSNKNELILIPEIEEAIEKGDFHIYI
;
A
#
# COMPACT_ATOMS: atom_id res chain seq x y z
N ASN A 1 16.16 -2.95 -10.60
CA ASN A 1 15.13 -2.88 -9.54
C ASN A 1 13.79 -2.56 -10.23
N ILE A 2 12.72 -3.28 -9.89
CA ILE A 2 11.38 -3.14 -10.50
C ILE A 2 10.89 -1.69 -10.47
N LEU A 3 11.09 -1.00 -9.35
CA LEU A 3 10.69 0.41 -9.18
C LEU A 3 11.40 1.35 -10.16
N LYS A 4 12.71 1.17 -10.36
CA LYS A 4 13.48 1.98 -11.32
C LYS A 4 13.00 1.74 -12.75
N GLY A 5 12.71 0.50 -13.11
CA GLY A 5 12.13 0.15 -14.42
C GLY A 5 10.77 0.81 -14.64
N LEU A 6 9.90 0.74 -13.63
CA LEU A 6 8.58 1.39 -13.66
C LEU A 6 8.68 2.92 -13.78
N LEU A 7 9.52 3.58 -12.99
CA LEU A 7 9.66 5.03 -13.03
C LEU A 7 10.20 5.53 -14.37
N ASN A 8 11.16 4.82 -14.95
CA ASN A 8 11.65 5.11 -16.31
C ASN A 8 10.53 4.98 -17.35
N ASN A 9 9.68 3.95 -17.24
CA ASN A 9 8.52 3.78 -18.13
C ASN A 9 7.48 4.89 -17.99
N ILE A 10 7.21 5.36 -16.76
CA ILE A 10 6.21 6.42 -16.51
C ILE A 10 6.68 7.79 -17.00
N LEU A 11 7.97 8.11 -16.82
CA LEU A 11 8.48 9.47 -17.05
C LEU A 11 9.01 9.64 -18.48
N ASN A 12 10.08 8.93 -18.84
CA ASN A 12 10.61 8.86 -20.19
C ASN A 12 11.66 7.73 -20.25
N PRO A 13 11.44 6.65 -21.02
CA PRO A 13 12.38 5.52 -21.06
C PRO A 13 13.74 5.86 -21.70
N TYR A 14 13.86 7.01 -22.37
CA TYR A 14 15.07 7.44 -23.07
C TYR A 14 15.91 8.47 -22.31
N GLU A 15 15.49 8.91 -21.13
CA GLU A 15 16.22 9.87 -20.30
C GLU A 15 16.47 9.30 -18.91
N GLU A 16 17.72 9.39 -18.45
CA GLU A 16 18.00 9.09 -17.04
C GLU A 16 17.45 10.21 -16.16
N LEU A 17 16.70 9.81 -15.13
CA LEU A 17 16.24 10.73 -14.10
C LEU A 17 17.46 11.26 -13.33
N PRO A 18 17.72 12.58 -13.31
CA PRO A 18 18.88 13.17 -12.64
C PRO A 18 18.67 13.28 -11.12
N ILE A 19 18.08 12.25 -10.52
CA ILE A 19 17.68 12.21 -9.11
C ILE A 19 17.87 10.80 -8.54
N ASP A 20 18.33 10.75 -7.30
CA ASP A 20 18.41 9.53 -6.51
C ASP A 20 17.18 9.41 -5.60
N PHE A 21 16.65 8.19 -5.48
CA PHE A 21 15.55 7.89 -4.57
C PHE A 21 16.08 7.08 -3.38
N TYR A 22 15.77 7.55 -2.18
CA TYR A 22 16.05 6.84 -0.93
C TYR A 22 14.72 6.51 -0.26
N LEU A 23 14.51 5.24 0.03
CA LEU A 23 13.32 4.74 0.70
C LEU A 23 13.74 3.98 1.96
N SER A 24 13.02 4.22 3.05
CA SER A 24 13.29 3.65 4.37
C SER A 24 11.98 3.15 4.95
N PHE A 25 12.01 1.93 5.51
CA PHE A 25 10.97 1.46 6.42
C PHE A 25 11.38 1.87 7.82
N GLU A 26 10.78 2.96 8.30
CA GLU A 26 11.10 3.49 9.62
C GLU A 26 10.87 2.46 10.73
N GLN A 27 11.74 2.52 11.74
CA GLN A 27 11.69 1.67 12.94
C GLN A 27 11.67 0.16 12.66
N THR A 28 12.17 -0.28 11.50
CA THR A 28 12.28 -1.71 11.18
C THR A 28 13.67 -2.23 11.52
N TYR A 29 13.72 -3.18 12.45
CA TYR A 29 14.98 -3.80 12.94
C TYR A 29 15.15 -5.25 12.47
N GLY A 30 14.13 -5.81 11.81
CA GLY A 30 14.15 -7.14 11.23
C GLY A 30 14.41 -7.10 9.72
N LEU A 31 14.69 -8.28 9.14
CA LEU A 31 14.72 -8.43 7.70
C LEU A 31 13.28 -8.35 7.15
N ILE A 32 13.09 -7.51 6.14
CA ILE A 32 11.87 -7.45 5.34
C ILE A 32 12.13 -8.26 4.08
N ASP A 33 11.19 -9.12 3.71
CA ASP A 33 11.23 -9.91 2.47
C ASP A 33 9.89 -9.81 1.72
N GLY A 34 9.93 -10.05 0.42
CA GLY A 34 8.78 -9.99 -0.49
C GLY A 34 8.59 -8.63 -1.18
N ASP A 35 7.64 -8.61 -2.11
CA ASP A 35 7.36 -7.51 -3.04
C ASP A 35 6.07 -6.74 -2.70
N SER A 36 5.36 -7.18 -1.66
CA SER A 36 4.02 -6.69 -1.31
C SER A 36 3.93 -5.25 -0.78
N ALA A 37 5.07 -4.56 -0.64
CA ALA A 37 5.13 -3.15 -0.29
C ALA A 37 5.33 -2.23 -1.51
N SER A 38 5.63 -2.78 -2.68
CA SER A 38 6.09 -2.00 -3.83
C SER A 38 5.07 -1.00 -4.37
N VAL A 39 3.75 -1.26 -4.24
CA VAL A 39 2.73 -0.23 -4.53
C VAL A 39 2.86 0.98 -3.59
N ALA A 40 3.06 0.74 -2.29
CA ALA A 40 3.25 1.83 -1.32
C ALA A 40 4.53 2.62 -1.60
N GLU A 41 5.62 1.93 -1.97
CA GLU A 41 6.89 2.54 -2.34
C GLU A 41 6.74 3.50 -3.54
N VAL A 42 6.05 3.06 -4.60
CA VAL A 42 5.77 3.90 -5.77
C VAL A 42 4.94 5.12 -5.39
N ILE A 43 3.88 4.96 -4.59
CA ILE A 43 3.04 6.07 -4.14
C ILE A 43 3.87 7.10 -3.35
N CYS A 44 4.74 6.65 -2.45
CA CYS A 44 5.65 7.52 -1.70
C CYS A 44 6.59 8.30 -2.62
N ILE A 45 7.17 7.64 -3.62
CA ILE A 45 8.05 8.28 -4.61
C ILE A 45 7.28 9.33 -5.43
N LEU A 46 6.12 8.97 -5.97
CA LEU A 46 5.29 9.88 -6.76
C LEU A 46 4.83 11.09 -5.93
N SER A 47 4.49 10.89 -4.66
CA SER A 47 4.20 11.97 -3.72
C SER A 47 5.40 12.90 -3.51
N ALA A 48 6.59 12.34 -3.28
CA ALA A 48 7.81 13.12 -3.08
C ALA A 48 8.20 13.97 -4.31
N LEU A 49 7.98 13.43 -5.51
CA LEU A 49 8.19 14.10 -6.80
C LEU A 49 7.14 15.18 -7.05
N SER A 50 5.86 14.86 -6.89
CA SER A 50 4.75 15.74 -7.22
C SER A 50 4.42 16.77 -6.14
N LYS A 51 5.03 16.64 -4.95
CA LYS A 51 4.73 17.44 -3.74
C LYS A 51 3.25 17.37 -3.35
N ARG A 52 2.58 16.25 -3.63
CA ARG A 52 1.18 16.03 -3.24
C ARG A 52 1.11 15.16 -1.98
N PRO A 53 0.45 15.63 -0.91
CA PRO A 53 0.34 14.86 0.32
C PRO A 53 -0.48 13.58 0.11
N ILE A 54 -0.12 12.53 0.85
CA ILE A 54 -0.85 11.25 0.88
C ILE A 54 -1.68 11.18 2.15
N LYS A 55 -2.90 10.68 2.01
CA LYS A 55 -3.80 10.34 3.11
C LYS A 55 -3.18 9.27 4.02
N GLN A 56 -2.90 9.61 5.28
CA GLN A 56 -2.30 8.70 6.27
C GLN A 56 -3.33 7.78 6.95
N ASN A 57 -4.61 8.00 6.72
CA ASN A 57 -5.69 7.16 7.22
C ASN A 57 -5.94 5.90 6.37
N ILE A 58 -5.17 5.69 5.31
CA ILE A 58 -5.31 4.55 4.39
C ILE A 58 -3.98 3.80 4.36
N ALA A 59 -3.97 2.56 4.85
CA ALA A 59 -2.85 1.65 4.65
C ALA A 59 -2.85 1.11 3.22
N VAL A 60 -1.67 0.72 2.72
CA VAL A 60 -1.51 0.22 1.36
C VAL A 60 -0.71 -1.09 1.40
N THR A 61 -1.22 -2.11 0.71
CA THR A 61 -0.46 -3.33 0.38
C THR A 61 -0.68 -3.67 -1.08
N GLY A 62 0.34 -4.22 -1.72
CA GLY A 62 0.27 -4.63 -3.12
C GLY A 62 1.67 -4.77 -3.71
N SER A 63 1.82 -5.74 -4.60
CA SER A 63 3.00 -5.85 -5.46
C SER A 63 2.74 -5.11 -6.77
N ILE A 64 3.78 -4.58 -7.41
CA ILE A 64 3.71 -3.96 -8.73
C ILE A 64 4.86 -4.47 -9.59
N ASN A 65 4.58 -4.76 -10.85
CA ASN A 65 5.62 -5.14 -11.81
C ASN A 65 6.17 -3.91 -12.57
N GLN A 66 7.16 -4.13 -13.44
CA GLN A 66 7.81 -3.05 -14.21
C GLN A 66 6.89 -2.37 -15.24
N LEU A 67 5.78 -3.01 -15.59
CA LEU A 67 4.76 -2.47 -16.49
C LEU A 67 3.72 -1.63 -15.73
N GLY A 68 3.78 -1.59 -14.40
CA GLY A 68 2.85 -0.85 -13.56
C GLY A 68 1.60 -1.64 -13.18
N GLU A 69 1.59 -2.94 -13.44
CA GLU A 69 0.45 -3.80 -13.12
C GLU A 69 0.53 -4.22 -11.65
N VAL A 70 -0.56 -3.98 -10.91
CA VAL A 70 -0.68 -4.38 -9.50
C VAL A 70 -1.00 -5.87 -9.41
N GLN A 71 -0.26 -6.58 -8.57
CA GLN A 71 -0.30 -8.03 -8.44
C GLN A 71 -0.81 -8.44 -7.06
N ALA A 72 -1.37 -9.66 -6.99
CA ALA A 72 -1.86 -10.23 -5.74
C ALA A 72 -0.72 -10.38 -4.72
N ILE A 73 -1.06 -10.28 -3.44
CA ILE A 73 -0.13 -10.47 -2.34
C ILE A 73 -0.60 -11.57 -1.40
N GLY A 74 0.32 -12.17 -0.68
CA GLY A 74 0.01 -13.08 0.42
C GLY A 74 -0.41 -12.32 1.69
N GLY A 75 -1.25 -12.96 2.50
CA GLY A 75 -1.64 -12.49 3.83
C GLY A 75 -2.50 -11.22 3.82
N VAL A 76 -3.40 -11.07 2.83
CA VAL A 76 -4.22 -9.85 2.68
C VAL A 76 -5.13 -9.63 3.89
N ASN A 77 -5.71 -10.70 4.45
CA ASN A 77 -6.61 -10.61 5.60
C ASN A 77 -5.85 -10.15 6.85
N GLU A 78 -4.69 -10.76 7.13
CA GLU A 78 -3.83 -10.43 8.27
C GLU A 78 -3.31 -8.99 8.21
N LYS A 79 -3.03 -8.49 7.00
CA LYS A 79 -2.62 -7.09 6.79
C LYS A 79 -3.76 -6.11 7.05
N ILE A 80 -4.98 -6.43 6.58
CA ILE A 80 -6.17 -5.63 6.85
C ILE A 80 -6.46 -5.61 8.36
N GLU A 81 -6.48 -6.78 8.98
CA GLU A 81 -6.70 -6.92 10.42
C GLU A 81 -5.64 -6.18 11.24
N GLY A 82 -4.37 -6.30 10.86
CA GLY A 82 -3.27 -5.61 11.53
C GLY A 82 -3.47 -4.10 11.56
N PHE A 83 -3.82 -3.50 10.41
CA PHE A 83 -4.08 -2.07 10.35
C PHE A 83 -5.33 -1.67 11.15
N PHE A 84 -6.41 -2.45 11.05
CA PHE A 84 -7.64 -2.22 11.80
C PHE A 84 -7.38 -2.23 13.32
N ARG A 85 -6.66 -3.24 13.82
CA ARG A 85 -6.31 -3.37 15.24
C ARG A 85 -5.44 -2.21 15.72
N VAL A 86 -4.46 -1.78 14.92
CA VAL A 86 -3.63 -0.62 15.25
C VAL A 86 -4.46 0.66 15.32
N CYS A 87 -5.36 0.89 14.37
CA CYS A 87 -6.27 2.05 14.39
C CYS A 87 -7.15 2.06 15.64
N ASN A 88 -7.71 0.90 15.99
CA ASN A 88 -8.57 0.75 17.17
C ASN A 88 -7.79 0.90 18.50
N PHE A 89 -6.51 0.53 18.52
CA PHE A 89 -5.67 0.63 19.71
C PHE A 89 -5.11 2.04 19.93
N LEU A 90 -4.65 2.72 18.87
CA LEU A 90 -3.99 4.02 18.97
C LEU A 90 -4.94 5.21 18.92
N ASP A 91 -6.08 5.09 18.24
CA ASP A 91 -7.00 6.20 17.96
C ASP A 91 -8.44 5.67 17.77
N ARG A 92 -9.03 5.88 16.59
CA ARG A 92 -10.37 5.44 16.20
C ARG A 92 -10.35 4.86 14.79
N VAL A 93 -11.30 3.97 14.54
CA VAL A 93 -11.45 3.29 13.24
C VAL A 93 -12.13 4.18 12.19
N ASN A 94 -12.91 5.19 12.58
CA ASN A 94 -13.68 6.00 11.63
C ASN A 94 -12.81 6.64 10.53
N ASN A 95 -13.31 6.55 9.29
CA ASN A 95 -12.67 7.06 8.08
C ASN A 95 -11.26 6.48 7.89
N LYS A 96 -11.00 5.24 8.31
CA LYS A 96 -9.76 4.50 8.04
C LYS A 96 -10.00 3.44 6.96
N GLY A 97 -8.95 2.93 6.35
CA GLY A 97 -9.11 1.85 5.39
C GLY A 97 -7.82 1.27 4.86
N VAL A 98 -7.95 0.29 3.97
CA VAL A 98 -6.82 -0.38 3.32
C VAL A 98 -7.03 -0.42 1.82
N LEU A 99 -6.02 0.02 1.08
CA LEU A 99 -5.91 -0.20 -0.36
C LEU A 99 -5.23 -1.55 -0.60
N ILE A 100 -5.89 -2.42 -1.37
CA ILE A 100 -5.42 -3.77 -1.70
C ILE A 100 -5.44 -4.00 -3.21
N PRO A 101 -4.71 -5.01 -3.73
CA PRO A 101 -4.83 -5.43 -5.12
C PRO A 101 -6.24 -5.93 -5.46
N SER A 102 -6.76 -5.56 -6.63
CA SER A 102 -8.04 -6.07 -7.14
C SER A 102 -8.06 -7.58 -7.32
N SER A 103 -6.91 -8.18 -7.59
CA SER A 103 -6.72 -9.63 -7.66
C SER A 103 -6.97 -10.35 -6.34
N ASN A 104 -6.78 -9.69 -5.18
CA ASN A 104 -7.05 -10.29 -3.87
C ASN A 104 -8.54 -10.21 -3.44
N LYS A 105 -9.42 -9.53 -4.20
CA LYS A 105 -10.82 -9.29 -3.81
C LYS A 105 -11.56 -10.57 -3.41
N ASN A 106 -11.34 -11.67 -4.13
CA ASN A 106 -12.05 -12.93 -3.90
C ASN A 106 -11.42 -13.79 -2.79
N GLU A 107 -10.31 -13.35 -2.20
CA GLU A 107 -9.59 -14.02 -1.12
C GLU A 107 -9.91 -13.41 0.26
N LEU A 108 -10.73 -12.36 0.28
CA LEU A 108 -11.10 -11.65 1.50
C LEU A 108 -12.02 -12.52 2.35
N ILE A 109 -11.55 -12.82 3.57
CA ILE A 109 -12.29 -13.47 4.64
C ILE A 109 -12.03 -12.62 5.87
N LEU A 110 -12.88 -11.61 6.08
CA LEU A 110 -12.72 -10.63 7.14
C LEU A 110 -13.39 -11.12 8.43
N ILE A 111 -12.83 -10.75 9.57
CA ILE A 111 -13.46 -11.01 10.87
C ILE A 111 -14.70 -10.13 11.06
N PRO A 112 -15.70 -10.57 11.84
CA PRO A 112 -16.97 -9.87 11.99
C PRO A 112 -16.83 -8.40 12.43
N GLU A 113 -15.84 -8.05 13.25
CA GLU A 113 -15.63 -6.68 13.71
C GLU A 113 -15.26 -5.72 12.56
N ILE A 114 -14.55 -6.22 11.55
CA ILE A 114 -14.18 -5.42 10.37
C ILE A 114 -15.37 -5.29 9.44
N GLU A 115 -16.12 -6.38 9.24
CA GLU A 115 -17.35 -6.35 8.44
C GLU A 115 -18.36 -5.34 9.01
N GLU A 116 -18.60 -5.38 10.33
CA GLU A 116 -19.49 -4.44 11.02
C GLU A 116 -19.02 -2.98 10.88
N ALA A 117 -17.71 -2.73 10.97
CA ALA A 117 -17.16 -1.39 10.76
C ALA A 117 -17.31 -0.90 9.31
N ILE A 118 -17.21 -1.79 8.34
CA ILE A 118 -17.47 -1.47 6.92
C ILE A 118 -18.96 -1.18 6.70
N GLU A 119 -19.86 -1.99 7.26
CA GLU A 119 -21.32 -1.78 7.18
C GLU A 119 -21.75 -0.44 7.79
N LYS A 120 -21.12 -0.02 8.89
CA LYS A 120 -21.32 1.30 9.51
C LYS A 120 -20.70 2.45 8.73
N GLY A 121 -19.85 2.16 7.74
CA GLY A 121 -19.11 3.16 6.97
C GLY A 121 -17.91 3.76 7.71
N ASP A 122 -17.47 3.14 8.80
CA ASP A 122 -16.32 3.58 9.59
C ASP A 122 -14.99 3.13 8.99
N PHE A 123 -14.97 1.94 8.39
CA PHE A 123 -13.78 1.37 7.75
C PHE A 123 -14.04 1.09 6.27
N HIS A 124 -12.99 1.19 5.44
CA HIS A 124 -13.12 1.05 3.98
C HIS A 124 -12.05 0.13 3.40
N ILE A 125 -12.45 -0.71 2.45
CA ILE A 125 -11.52 -1.43 1.57
C ILE A 125 -11.55 -0.76 0.20
N TYR A 126 -10.38 -0.29 -0.23
CA TYR A 126 -10.18 0.30 -1.55
C TYR A 126 -9.54 -0.75 -2.46
N ILE A 127 -10.03 -0.84 -3.69
CA ILE A 127 -9.61 -1.79 -4.71
C ILE A 127 -9.23 -1.03 -5.97
#